data_AF-A0A398CZW9-F1
#
_entry.id   AF-A0A398CZW9-F1
#
_cell.length_a   1.000
_cell.length_b   1.000
_cell.length_c   1.000
_cell.angle_alpha   90.00
_cell.angle_beta   90.00
_cell.angle_gamma   90.00
#
_symmetry.space_group_name_H-M   'P 1'
#
loop_
_entity.id
_entity.type
_entity.pdbx_description
1 polymer ?
#
loop_
_entity_poly.entity_id
_entity_poly.type
_entity_poly.pdbx_seq_one_letter_code
_entity_poly.pdbx_strand_id
1 'polypeptide(L)'
;MLSKPGGPLYRNPDGIAEVICCMRRADRKMRIHEWVHTTETARAALWSFIGNHDSMIDQLVMMAPEDDDLPFLLPERAFKQELLPYFMSRIVDVERFIEPYSFAASEREDVLAIRVEDERADWNDGWFR
;
A
#
# COMPACT_ATOMS: atom_id res chain seq x y z
N MET A 1 -11.11 19.33 9.51
CA MET A 1 -11.56 18.36 8.49
C MET A 1 -10.76 18.59 7.22
N LEU A 2 -9.80 17.71 6.92
CA LEU A 2 -9.14 17.71 5.61
C LEU A 2 -10.15 17.19 4.58
N SER A 3 -10.62 18.05 3.67
CA SER A 3 -11.40 17.59 2.52
C SER A 3 -10.50 16.70 1.68
N LYS A 4 -10.82 15.40 1.56
CA LYS A 4 -10.15 14.53 0.60
C LYS A 4 -10.36 15.13 -0.80
N PRO A 5 -9.31 15.54 -1.53
CA PRO A 5 -9.47 15.96 -2.91
C PRO A 5 -9.85 14.72 -3.71
N GLY A 6 -11.05 14.71 -4.29
CA GLY A 6 -11.44 13.64 -5.21
C GLY A 6 -10.51 13.62 -6.42
N GLY A 7 -9.92 12.46 -6.72
CA GLY A 7 -9.17 12.25 -7.95
C GLY A 7 -9.94 11.43 -8.99
N PRO A 8 -9.30 11.13 -10.13
CA PRO A 8 -9.95 10.46 -11.25
C PRO A 8 -10.42 9.05 -10.86
N LEU A 9 -11.62 8.71 -11.33
CA LEU A 9 -12.22 7.38 -11.21
C LEU A 9 -12.22 6.74 -12.59
N TYR A 10 -11.38 5.73 -12.81
CA TYR A 10 -11.53 4.85 -13.98
C TYR A 10 -12.55 3.77 -13.64
N ARG A 11 -13.53 3.60 -14.54
CA ARG A 11 -14.49 2.51 -14.52
C ARG A 11 -14.25 1.61 -15.72
N ASN A 12 -14.33 0.31 -15.53
CA ASN A 12 -14.30 -0.65 -16.62
C ASN A 12 -15.61 -0.60 -17.43
N PRO A 13 -15.72 -1.34 -18.55
CA PRO A 13 -16.93 -1.36 -19.39
C PRO A 13 -18.22 -1.74 -18.65
N ASP A 14 -18.12 -2.51 -17.56
CA ASP A 14 -19.25 -2.91 -16.71
C ASP A 14 -19.62 -1.85 -15.66
N GLY A 15 -18.93 -0.72 -15.66
CA GLY A 15 -19.16 0.40 -14.73
C GLY A 15 -18.53 0.21 -13.34
N ILE A 16 -17.72 -0.84 -13.14
CA ILE A 16 -17.03 -1.10 -11.86
C ILE A 16 -15.82 -0.18 -11.76
N ALA A 17 -15.67 0.47 -10.60
CA ALA A 17 -14.49 1.28 -10.31
C ALA A 17 -13.28 0.38 -10.06
N GLU A 18 -12.22 0.59 -10.83
CA GLU A 18 -10.97 -0.18 -10.71
C GLU A 18 -9.80 0.66 -10.21
N VAL A 19 -10.04 1.94 -9.93
CA VAL A 19 -9.00 2.92 -9.59
C VAL A 19 -9.42 3.83 -8.46
N ILE A 20 -8.49 4.12 -7.56
CA ILE A 20 -8.53 5.27 -6.66
C ILE A 20 -7.22 6.05 -6.80
N CYS A 21 -7.29 7.37 -6.93
CA CYS A 21 -6.12 8.25 -6.92
C CYS A 21 -6.40 9.46 -6.02
N CYS A 22 -5.70 9.56 -4.90
CA CYS A 22 -5.76 10.72 -4.02
C CYS A 22 -4.56 11.62 -4.32
N MET A 23 -4.80 12.79 -4.93
CA MET A 23 -3.73 13.67 -5.38
C MET A 23 -3.95 15.14 -5.00
N ARG A 24 -2.85 15.89 -4.94
CA ARG A 24 -2.84 17.35 -4.85
C ARG A 24 -1.85 17.93 -5.84
N ARG A 25 -2.23 19.03 -6.48
CA ARG A 25 -1.36 19.83 -7.34
C ARG A 25 -1.15 21.23 -6.77
N ALA A 26 0.09 21.70 -6.75
CA ALA A 26 0.46 23.07 -6.40
C ALA A 26 1.87 23.35 -6.95
N ASP A 27 2.16 24.59 -7.33
CA ASP A 27 3.50 25.04 -7.72
C ASP A 27 4.19 24.19 -8.80
N ARG A 28 3.44 23.78 -9.85
CA ARG A 28 3.89 22.87 -10.91
C ARG A 28 4.38 21.50 -10.38
N LYS A 29 3.92 21.08 -9.21
CA LYS A 29 4.17 19.74 -8.64
C LYS A 29 2.87 18.98 -8.47
N MET A 30 2.88 17.71 -8.83
CA MET A 30 1.82 16.76 -8.50
C MET A 30 2.30 15.83 -7.39
N ARG A 31 1.52 15.74 -6.32
CA ARG A 31 1.71 14.76 -5.24
C ARG A 31 0.58 13.75 -5.28
N ILE A 32 0.93 12.48 -5.41
CA ILE A 32 0.02 11.35 -5.32
C ILE A 32 0.23 10.71 -3.94
N HIS A 33 -0.78 10.81 -3.09
CA HIS A 33 -0.77 10.26 -1.73
C HIS A 33 -1.22 8.81 -1.68
N GLU A 34 -2.13 8.44 -2.56
CA GLU A 34 -2.67 7.10 -2.68
C GLU A 34 -2.96 6.85 -4.15
N TRP A 35 -2.52 5.70 -4.64
CA TRP A 35 -2.90 5.20 -5.94
C TRP A 35 -3.15 3.71 -5.84
N VAL A 36 -4.31 3.26 -6.27
CA VAL A 36 -4.68 1.85 -6.18
C VAL A 36 -5.37 1.49 -7.47
N HIS A 37 -4.99 0.34 -8.02
CA HIS A 37 -5.62 -0.25 -9.19
C HIS A 37 -5.82 -1.75 -8.98
N THR A 38 -6.87 -2.31 -9.58
CA THR A 38 -7.15 -3.75 -9.51
C THR A 38 -6.74 -4.50 -10.78
N THR A 39 -6.42 -3.79 -11.86
CA THR A 39 -6.02 -4.36 -13.15
C THR A 39 -4.86 -3.59 -13.78
N GLU A 40 -4.10 -4.23 -14.67
CA GLU A 40 -3.05 -3.55 -15.44
C GLU A 40 -3.60 -2.49 -16.40
N THR A 41 -4.79 -2.71 -16.97
CA THR A 41 -5.49 -1.70 -17.78
C THR A 41 -5.81 -0.46 -16.96
N ALA A 42 -6.29 -0.64 -15.73
CA ALA A 42 -6.54 0.45 -14.79
C ALA A 42 -5.24 1.21 -14.42
N ARG A 43 -4.13 0.48 -14.18
CA ARG A 43 -2.80 1.07 -13.96
C ARG A 43 -2.33 1.90 -15.16
N ALA A 44 -2.48 1.39 -16.38
CA ALA A 44 -2.11 2.10 -17.60
C ALA A 44 -2.99 3.35 -17.83
N ALA A 45 -4.28 3.28 -17.49
CA ALA A 45 -5.19 4.42 -17.55
C ALA A 45 -4.78 5.51 -16.54
N LEU A 46 -4.37 5.14 -15.32
CA LEU A 46 -3.80 6.07 -14.34
C LEU A 46 -2.53 6.75 -14.86
N TRP A 47 -1.63 5.99 -15.48
CA TRP A 47 -0.42 6.55 -16.07
C TRP A 47 -0.71 7.50 -17.23
N SER A 48 -1.66 7.16 -18.09
CA SER A 48 -2.14 8.04 -19.16
C SER A 48 -2.73 9.33 -18.60
N PHE A 49 -3.52 9.23 -17.52
CA PHE A 49 -4.07 10.40 -16.83
C PHE A 49 -2.96 11.31 -16.29
N ILE A 50 -1.95 10.75 -15.62
CA ILE A 50 -0.79 11.50 -15.11
C ILE A 50 -0.02 12.12 -16.27
N GLY A 51 0.20 11.37 -17.36
CA GLY A 51 0.89 11.83 -18.57
C GLY A 51 0.22 13.04 -19.24
N ASN A 52 -1.11 13.10 -19.23
CA ASN A 52 -1.87 14.25 -19.75
C ASN A 52 -1.65 15.55 -18.95
N HIS A 53 -0.82 15.53 -17.91
CA HIS A 53 -0.44 16.69 -17.11
C HIS A 53 0.98 17.20 -17.39
N ASP A 54 1.69 16.64 -18.37
CA ASP A 54 3.07 16.96 -18.75
C ASP A 54 3.36 18.47 -18.88
N SER A 55 2.45 19.25 -19.49
CA SER A 55 2.59 20.70 -19.66
C SER A 55 2.41 21.50 -18.36
N MET A 56 1.74 20.91 -17.36
CA MET A 56 1.32 21.58 -16.13
C MET A 56 2.25 21.33 -14.94
N ILE A 57 3.09 20.30 -14.99
CA ILE A 57 3.94 19.89 -13.86
C ILE A 57 5.40 19.68 -14.32
N ASP A 58 6.33 20.05 -13.45
CA ASP A 58 7.76 19.76 -13.62
C ASP A 58 8.21 18.59 -12.75
N GLN A 59 7.42 18.23 -11.72
CA GLN A 59 7.75 17.19 -10.75
C GLN A 59 6.53 16.38 -10.35
N LEU A 60 6.68 15.06 -10.39
CA LEU A 60 5.77 14.08 -9.80
C LEU A 60 6.41 13.50 -8.53
N VAL A 61 5.65 13.44 -7.44
CA VAL A 61 6.05 12.77 -6.20
C VAL A 61 4.95 11.81 -5.80
N MET A 62 5.31 10.56 -5.51
CA MET A 62 4.36 9.49 -5.24
C MET A 62 4.75 8.74 -3.97
N MET A 63 3.74 8.34 -3.21
CA MET A 63 3.88 7.35 -2.14
C MET A 63 3.37 6.02 -2.65
N ALA A 64 4.17 4.98 -2.51
CA ALA A 64 3.87 3.62 -2.94
C ALA A 64 4.31 2.61 -1.87
N PRO A 65 3.72 1.40 -1.84
CA PRO A 65 4.25 0.28 -1.06
C PRO A 65 5.70 -0.03 -1.42
N GLU A 66 6.43 -0.67 -0.49
CA GLU A 66 7.82 -1.09 -0.72
C GLU A 66 7.93 -2.11 -1.86
N ASP A 67 6.90 -2.95 -2.04
CA ASP A 67 6.79 -4.00 -3.04
C ASP A 67 6.12 -3.54 -4.34
N ASP A 68 6.00 -2.23 -4.58
CA ASP A 68 5.45 -1.68 -5.82
C ASP A 68 6.44 -1.89 -7.00
N ASP A 69 5.95 -2.49 -8.08
CA ASP A 69 6.75 -2.78 -9.29
C ASP A 69 7.15 -1.54 -10.10
N LEU A 70 6.65 -0.35 -9.74
CA LEU A 70 6.84 0.89 -10.51
C LEU A 70 8.29 1.16 -10.96
N PRO A 71 9.33 1.02 -10.11
CA PRO A 71 10.71 1.27 -10.54
C PRO A 71 11.17 0.41 -11.72
N PHE A 72 10.58 -0.78 -11.90
CA PHE A 72 10.91 -1.69 -13.00
C PHE A 72 10.10 -1.41 -14.27
N LEU A 73 8.89 -0.88 -14.10
CA LEU A 73 7.96 -0.63 -15.19
C LEU A 73 8.26 0.66 -15.97
N LEU A 74 8.96 1.62 -15.34
CA LEU A 74 9.31 2.88 -16.01
C LEU A 74 10.47 2.69 -17.01
N PRO A 75 10.39 3.34 -18.19
CA PRO A 75 11.51 3.36 -19.15
C PRO A 75 12.76 4.03 -18.57
N GLU A 76 12.57 5.14 -17.84
CA GLU A 76 13.60 5.83 -17.09
C GLU A 76 13.51 5.44 -15.62
N ARG A 77 14.58 4.83 -15.09
CA ARG A 77 14.62 4.25 -13.74
C ARG A 77 15.47 5.06 -12.78
N ALA A 78 16.21 6.06 -13.29
CA ALA A 78 17.04 6.94 -12.49
C ALA A 78 16.20 8.07 -11.87
N PHE A 79 15.29 7.73 -10.95
CA PHE A 79 14.55 8.69 -10.14
C PHE A 79 14.83 8.47 -8.64
N LYS A 80 14.61 9.52 -7.85
CA LYS A 80 14.84 9.49 -6.40
C LYS A 80 13.81 8.57 -5.73
N GLN A 81 14.29 7.61 -4.94
CA GLN A 81 13.48 6.71 -4.12
C GLN A 81 13.94 6.81 -2.66
N GLU A 82 12.99 6.89 -1.73
CA GLU A 82 13.26 6.95 -0.30
C GLU A 82 12.32 5.99 0.43
N LEU A 83 12.89 5.08 1.23
CA LEU A 83 12.11 4.25 2.14
C LEU A 83 11.88 5.01 3.44
N LEU A 84 10.61 5.14 3.83
CA LEU A 84 10.19 5.85 5.03
C LEU A 84 9.54 4.85 6.00
N PRO A 85 10.08 4.67 7.22
CA PRO A 85 9.37 3.95 8.27
C PRO A 85 8.02 4.64 8.53
N TYR A 86 6.92 3.94 8.33
CA TYR A 86 5.60 4.58 8.29
C TYR A 86 4.76 4.35 9.55
N PHE A 87 4.35 3.10 9.83
CA PHE A 87 3.55 2.77 11.01
C PHE A 87 4.24 1.74 11.90
N MET A 88 3.90 1.81 13.19
CA MET A 88 4.21 0.75 14.15
C MET A 88 2.95 -0.07 14.38
N SER A 89 3.09 -1.38 14.52
CA SER A 89 2.03 -2.29 14.91
C SER A 89 2.40 -3.02 16.20
N ARG A 90 1.40 -3.46 16.95
CA ARG A 90 1.58 -4.28 18.14
C ARG A 90 0.37 -5.19 18.32
N ILE A 91 0.62 -6.47 18.55
CA ILE A 91 -0.42 -7.43 18.95
C ILE A 91 -0.82 -7.11 20.39
N VAL A 92 -2.12 -6.94 20.63
CA VAL A 92 -2.65 -6.62 21.97
C VAL A 92 -2.86 -7.89 22.79
N ASP A 93 -3.42 -8.92 22.17
CA ASP A 93 -3.76 -10.22 22.77
C ASP A 93 -3.28 -11.31 21.81
N VAL A 94 -2.24 -12.05 22.20
CA VAL A 94 -1.60 -13.06 21.33
C VAL A 94 -2.52 -14.26 21.10
N GLU A 95 -3.21 -14.73 22.13
CA GLU A 95 -4.11 -15.88 22.02
C GLU A 95 -5.24 -15.60 21.02
N ARG A 96 -5.90 -14.44 21.17
CA ARG A 96 -6.98 -14.03 20.26
C ARG A 96 -6.51 -13.63 18.88
N PHE A 97 -5.25 -13.25 18.73
CA PHE A 97 -4.67 -12.95 17.41
C PHE A 97 -4.39 -14.23 16.62
N ILE A 98 -3.84 -15.25 17.27
CA ILE A 98 -3.43 -16.49 16.62
C ILE A 98 -4.62 -17.33 16.16
N GLU A 99 -5.71 -17.41 16.96
CA GLU A 99 -6.87 -18.26 16.66
C GLU A 99 -7.48 -18.04 15.26
N PRO A 100 -7.77 -16.80 14.79
CA PRO A 100 -8.24 -16.55 13.44
C PRO A 100 -7.12 -16.38 12.40
N TYR A 101 -5.84 -16.42 12.80
CA TYR A 101 -4.74 -16.10 11.91
C TYR A 101 -4.57 -17.20 10.85
N SER A 102 -4.67 -16.79 9.58
CA SER A 102 -4.48 -17.71 8.45
C SER A 102 -2.99 -17.88 8.16
N PHE A 103 -2.37 -18.86 8.81
CA PHE A 103 -0.99 -19.26 8.50
C PHE A 103 -0.88 -19.79 7.06
N ALA A 104 0.28 -19.57 6.42
CA ALA A 104 0.56 -20.17 5.13
C ALA A 104 0.53 -21.71 5.26
N ALA A 105 -0.09 -22.38 4.29
CA ALA A 105 -0.19 -23.83 4.30
C ALA A 105 1.20 -24.48 4.25
N SER A 106 1.42 -25.45 5.13
CA SER A 106 2.58 -26.32 5.09
C SER A 106 2.22 -27.62 4.35
N GLU A 107 3.19 -28.22 3.66
CA GLU A 107 3.03 -29.55 3.03
C GLU A 107 2.83 -30.67 4.06
N ARG A 108 3.07 -30.39 5.34
CA ARG A 108 2.96 -31.34 6.45
C ARG A 108 2.23 -30.69 7.61
N GLU A 109 1.52 -31.52 8.38
CA GLU A 109 1.05 -31.11 9.70
C GLU A 109 2.26 -30.76 10.57
N ASP A 110 2.25 -29.55 11.10
CA ASP A 110 3.34 -28.99 11.89
C ASP A 110 2.75 -28.29 13.12
N VAL A 111 3.52 -28.28 14.21
CA VAL A 111 3.13 -27.62 15.47
C VAL A 111 4.17 -26.56 15.77
N LEU A 112 3.77 -25.30 15.63
CA LEU A 112 4.62 -24.16 15.94
C LEU A 112 4.36 -23.69 17.37
N ALA A 113 5.30 -23.93 18.28
CA ALA A 113 5.26 -23.37 19.63
C ALA A 113 6.07 -22.07 19.70
N ILE A 114 5.42 -20.96 20.07
CA ILE A 114 6.03 -19.62 20.16
C ILE A 114 6.08 -19.20 21.63
N ARG A 115 7.28 -18.89 22.13
CA ARG A 115 7.48 -18.19 23.41
C ARG A 115 7.42 -16.70 23.17
N VAL A 116 6.47 -16.01 23.79
CA VAL A 116 6.33 -14.55 23.74
C VAL A 116 6.74 -13.94 25.08
N GLU A 117 7.57 -12.91 25.02
CA GLU A 117 7.93 -12.07 26.17
C GLU A 117 7.38 -10.65 25.94
N ASP A 118 6.55 -10.16 26.85
CA ASP A 118 5.88 -8.86 26.77
C ASP A 118 5.86 -8.16 28.13
N GLU A 119 6.86 -7.32 28.38
CA GLU A 119 7.02 -6.54 29.61
C GLU A 119 5.85 -5.59 29.94
N ARG A 120 4.93 -5.35 28.99
CA ARG A 120 3.83 -4.38 29.15
C ARG A 120 2.45 -5.03 29.13
N ALA A 121 2.35 -6.33 28.85
CA ALA A 121 1.11 -7.08 28.84
C ALA A 121 1.37 -8.51 29.29
N ASP A 122 1.23 -8.75 30.60
CA ASP A 122 1.48 -10.03 31.27
C ASP A 122 0.62 -11.18 30.72
N TRP A 123 -0.56 -10.89 30.19
CA TRP A 123 -1.40 -11.91 29.52
C TRP A 123 -0.79 -12.42 28.19
N ASN A 124 0.16 -11.70 27.59
CA ASN A 124 0.91 -12.17 26.43
C ASN A 124 2.19 -12.94 26.82
N ASP A 125 2.59 -12.95 28.09
CA ASP A 125 3.78 -13.67 28.56
C ASP A 125 3.49 -15.16 28.67
N GLY A 126 3.81 -15.91 27.61
CA GLY A 126 3.61 -17.36 27.66
C GLY A 126 4.14 -18.13 26.46
N TRP A 127 3.77 -19.40 26.42
CA TRP A 127 3.92 -20.28 25.26
C TRP A 127 2.57 -20.39 24.55
N PHE A 128 2.54 -20.10 23.26
CA PHE A 128 1.37 -20.23 22.39
C PHE A 128 1.63 -21.30 21.34
N ARG A 129 0.59 -22.03 20.93
CA ARG A 129 0.65 -23.14 19.97
C ARG A 129 -0.51 -23.06 19.00
#